data_AF-A0A075WK44-F1
#
_entry.id   AF-A0A075WK44-F1
#
_cell.length_a   1.000
_cell.length_b   1.000
_cell.length_c   1.000
_cell.angle_alpha   90.00
_cell.angle_beta   90.00
_cell.angle_gamma   90.00
#
_symmetry.space_group_name_H-M   'P 1'
#
loop_
_entity.id
_entity.type
_entity.pdbx_description
1 polymer ?
#
loop_
_entity_poly.entity_id
_entity_poly.type
_entity_poly.pdbx_seq_one_letter_code
_entity_poly.pdbx_strand_id
1 'polypeptide(L)'
;MRKNPEFVKEAVKFDFAKIKRLLDLAQTLSIAPEVEKISAEIMNSYGLLPNDALIAATCKHFGIKKIATFDEDFKRVEFLEVVGI
;
A
#
# COMPACT_ATOMS: atom_id res chain seq x y z
N MET A 1 10.56 -12.45 -1.61
CA MET A 1 12.00 -12.25 -1.26
C MET A 1 12.09 -11.78 0.20
N ARG A 2 12.21 -12.68 1.18
CA ARG A 2 12.39 -12.29 2.59
C ARG A 2 13.88 -12.01 2.81
N LYS A 3 14.25 -10.74 2.99
CA LYS A 3 15.58 -10.36 3.48
C LYS A 3 15.78 -10.94 4.89
N ASN A 4 17.01 -11.31 5.21
CA ASN A 4 17.40 -11.84 6.53
C ASN A 4 16.78 -10.99 7.68
N PRO A 5 15.94 -11.57 8.56
CA PRO A 5 15.25 -10.81 9.62
C PRO A 5 16.17 -10.00 10.53
N GLU A 6 17.38 -10.49 10.79
CA GLU A 6 18.35 -9.78 11.64
C GLU A 6 18.87 -8.52 10.96
N PHE A 7 19.13 -8.60 9.66
CA PHE A 7 19.49 -7.42 8.86
C PHE A 7 18.39 -6.36 8.88
N VAL A 8 17.11 -6.77 8.84
CA VAL A 8 15.98 -5.83 8.92
C VAL A 8 15.95 -5.14 10.28
N LYS A 9 16.09 -5.89 11.38
CA LYS A 9 16.10 -5.32 12.74
C LYS A 9 17.23 -4.30 12.93
N GLU A 10 18.40 -4.57 12.37
CA GLU A 10 19.56 -3.69 12.49
C GLU A 10 19.42 -2.42 11.63
N ALA A 11 18.97 -2.56 10.38
CA ALA A 11 18.68 -1.41 9.51
C ALA A 11 17.60 -0.49 10.09
N VAL A 12 16.53 -1.05 10.68
CA VAL A 12 15.46 -0.26 11.31
C VAL A 12 15.99 0.60 12.45
N LYS A 13 16.90 0.09 13.29
CA LYS A 13 17.48 0.86 14.41
C LYS A 13 18.27 2.07 13.91
N PHE A 14 19.05 1.92 12.85
CA PHE A 14 19.91 2.99 12.33
C PHE A 14 19.13 4.04 11.53
N ASP A 15 18.09 3.62 10.80
CA ASP A 15 17.33 4.50 9.91
C ASP A 15 15.98 4.97 10.46
N PHE A 16 15.60 4.63 11.70
CA PHE A 16 14.29 5.01 12.24
C PHE A 16 14.02 6.52 12.15
N ALA A 17 15.02 7.37 12.41
CA ALA A 17 14.87 8.82 12.28
C ALA A 17 14.71 9.31 10.83
N LYS A 18 15.24 8.59 9.85
CA LYS A 18 15.02 8.90 8.43
C LYS A 18 13.65 8.39 7.98
N ILE A 19 13.28 7.17 8.38
CA ILE A 19 11.96 6.59 8.13
C ILE A 19 10.88 7.49 8.72
N LYS A 20 11.04 7.94 9.98
CA LYS A 20 10.11 8.86 10.62
C LYS A 20 9.96 10.16 9.83
N ARG A 21 11.08 10.79 9.41
CA ARG A 21 11.02 12.00 8.59
C ARG A 21 10.28 11.79 7.27
N LEU A 22 10.46 10.63 6.63
CA LEU A 22 9.72 10.28 5.41
C LEU A 22 8.23 10.11 5.68
N LEU A 23 7.86 9.45 6.78
CA LEU A 23 6.47 9.29 7.20
C LEU A 23 5.83 10.64 7.54
N ASP A 24 6.58 11.58 8.11
CA ASP A 24 6.11 12.94 8.41
C ASP A 24 5.84 13.79 7.15
N LEU A 25 6.32 13.37 5.95
CA LEU A 25 6.03 14.06 4.68
C LEU A 25 4.64 13.74 4.12
N ALA A 26 3.98 12.69 4.62
CA ALA A 26 2.72 12.20 4.08
C ALA A 26 1.69 11.93 5.19
N GLN A 27 0.42 11.95 4.83
CA GLN A 27 -0.63 11.54 5.75
C GLN A 27 -0.74 10.02 5.79
N THR A 28 -0.74 9.44 6.99
CA THR A 28 -1.09 8.02 7.18
C THR A 28 -2.61 7.88 7.20
N LEU A 29 -3.14 6.94 6.42
CA LEU A 29 -4.57 6.62 6.39
C LEU A 29 -4.83 5.36 7.21
N SER A 30 -5.81 5.41 8.09
CA SER A 30 -6.23 4.26 8.89
C SER A 30 -7.05 3.28 8.05
N ILE A 31 -6.83 2.00 8.27
CA ILE A 31 -7.67 0.93 7.73
C ILE A 31 -8.87 0.77 8.67
N ALA A 32 -10.05 1.16 8.20
CA ALA A 32 -11.31 0.96 8.91
C ALA A 32 -11.95 -0.39 8.50
N PRO A 33 -12.89 -0.95 9.29
CA PRO A 33 -13.59 -2.19 8.93
C PRO A 33 -14.24 -2.15 7.55
N GLU A 34 -14.70 -0.97 7.11
CA GLU A 34 -15.26 -0.75 5.77
C GLU A 34 -14.21 -0.98 4.68
N VAL A 35 -12.95 -0.58 4.92
CA VAL A 35 -11.83 -0.81 4.01
C VAL A 35 -11.51 -2.30 3.91
N GLU A 36 -11.53 -3.03 5.02
CA GLU A 36 -11.30 -4.48 5.02
C GLU A 36 -12.36 -5.21 4.20
N LYS A 37 -13.64 -4.81 4.34
CA LYS A 37 -14.72 -5.37 3.53
C LYS A 37 -14.53 -5.09 2.04
N ILE A 38 -14.19 -3.86 1.68
CA ILE A 38 -13.91 -3.47 0.28
C ILE A 38 -12.70 -4.25 -0.26
N SER A 39 -11.68 -4.52 0.58
CA SER A 39 -10.50 -5.29 0.19
C SER A 39 -10.86 -6.70 -0.27
N ALA A 40 -11.75 -7.39 0.45
CA ALA A 40 -12.19 -8.73 0.04
C ALA A 40 -12.89 -8.73 -1.34
N GLU A 41 -13.69 -7.70 -1.63
CA GLU A 41 -14.31 -7.52 -2.95
C GLU A 41 -13.25 -7.28 -4.03
N ILE A 42 -12.28 -6.39 -3.77
CA ILE A 42 -11.20 -6.06 -4.70
C ILE A 42 -10.30 -7.27 -4.99
N MET A 43 -9.98 -8.09 -3.98
CA MET A 43 -9.22 -9.33 -4.18
C MET A 43 -9.88 -10.21 -5.23
N ASN A 44 -11.20 -10.40 -5.11
CA ASN A 44 -11.96 -11.24 -6.04
C ASN A 44 -12.11 -10.59 -7.43
N SER A 45 -12.38 -9.29 -7.49
CA SER A 45 -12.60 -8.57 -8.75
C SER A 45 -11.32 -8.40 -9.58
N TYR A 46 -10.17 -8.19 -8.95
CA TYR A 46 -8.93 -7.84 -9.64
C TYR A 46 -7.83 -8.89 -9.51
N GLY A 47 -8.03 -9.94 -8.70
CA GLY A 47 -7.03 -10.99 -8.49
C GLY A 47 -5.76 -10.47 -7.82
N LEU A 48 -5.92 -9.56 -6.85
CA LEU A 48 -4.82 -8.98 -6.06
C LEU A 48 -4.57 -9.80 -4.79
N LEU A 49 -3.33 -9.79 -4.32
CA LEU A 49 -3.00 -10.33 -3.00
C LEU A 49 -3.65 -9.47 -1.90
N PRO A 50 -3.86 -10.01 -0.68
CA PRO A 50 -4.58 -9.30 0.38
C PRO A 50 -4.02 -7.90 0.70
N ASN A 51 -2.70 -7.73 0.70
CA ASN A 51 -2.07 -6.44 0.99
C ASN A 51 -2.31 -5.42 -0.13
N ASP A 52 -2.20 -5.84 -1.39
CA ASP A 52 -2.38 -4.95 -2.55
C ASP A 52 -3.86 -4.56 -2.69
N ALA A 53 -4.76 -5.51 -2.45
CA ALA A 53 -6.19 -5.25 -2.38
C ALA A 53 -6.54 -4.26 -1.25
N LEU A 54 -5.87 -4.34 -0.11
CA LEU A 54 -6.08 -3.41 1.01
C LEU A 54 -5.62 -1.99 0.68
N ILE A 55 -4.51 -1.86 -0.05
CA ILE A 55 -4.04 -0.56 -0.57
C ILE A 55 -5.08 0.01 -1.55
N ALA A 56 -5.53 -0.78 -2.54
CA ALA A 56 -6.54 -0.35 -3.50
C ALA A 56 -7.89 -0.02 -2.82
N ALA A 57 -8.30 -0.79 -1.80
CA ALA A 57 -9.50 -0.54 -1.02
C ALA A 57 -9.41 0.78 -0.24
N THR A 58 -8.24 1.06 0.34
CA THR A 58 -7.97 2.33 1.02
C THR A 58 -8.10 3.48 0.03
N CYS A 59 -7.49 3.38 -1.16
CA CYS A 59 -7.65 4.38 -2.19
C CYS A 59 -9.12 4.60 -2.59
N LYS A 60 -9.87 3.52 -2.78
CA LYS A 60 -11.30 3.58 -3.12
C LYS A 60 -12.13 4.26 -2.04
N HIS A 61 -11.89 3.91 -0.77
CA HIS A 61 -12.62 4.46 0.38
C HIS A 61 -12.38 5.96 0.56
N PHE A 62 -11.13 6.41 0.40
CA PHE A 62 -10.76 7.82 0.53
C PHE A 62 -10.89 8.63 -0.77
N GLY A 63 -11.41 8.04 -1.86
CA GLY A 63 -11.59 8.72 -3.14
C GLY A 63 -10.29 9.06 -3.88
N ILE A 64 -9.19 8.37 -3.57
CA ILE A 64 -7.88 8.52 -4.21
C ILE A 64 -7.91 7.77 -5.55
N LYS A 65 -7.62 8.50 -6.63
CA LYS A 65 -7.67 7.97 -8.01
C LYS A 65 -6.31 7.73 -8.64
N LYS A 66 -5.22 8.14 -7.98
CA LYS A 66 -3.85 8.03 -8.51
C LYS A 66 -2.98 7.29 -7.51
N ILE A 67 -2.18 6.35 -7.99
CA ILE A 67 -1.24 5.58 -7.16
C ILE A 67 0.16 5.60 -7.77
N ALA A 68 1.16 5.91 -6.95
CA ALA A 68 2.56 5.75 -7.32
C ALA A 68 3.06 4.41 -6.80
N THR A 69 3.43 3.51 -7.71
CA THR A 69 3.87 2.14 -7.36
C THR A 69 4.74 1.57 -8.48
N PHE A 70 5.68 0.69 -8.11
CA PHE A 70 6.42 -0.16 -9.05
C PHE A 70 5.73 -1.50 -9.30
N ASP A 71 4.58 -1.72 -8.68
CA ASP A 71 3.80 -2.94 -8.82
C ASP A 71 2.78 -2.82 -9.96
N GLU A 72 3.08 -3.51 -11.05
CA GLU A 72 2.28 -3.55 -12.26
C GLU A 72 0.88 -4.13 -12.05
N ASP A 73 0.66 -4.88 -10.97
CA ASP A 73 -0.64 -5.48 -10.66
C ASP A 73 -1.74 -4.43 -10.48
N PHE A 74 -1.38 -3.23 -10.01
CA PHE A 74 -2.32 -2.12 -9.86
C PHE A 74 -2.85 -1.58 -11.19
N LYS A 75 -2.19 -1.87 -12.33
CA LYS A 75 -2.70 -1.51 -13.66
C LYS A 75 -4.00 -2.23 -14.02
N ARG A 76 -4.31 -3.35 -13.34
CA ARG A 76 -5.58 -4.08 -13.50
C ARG A 76 -6.75 -3.38 -12.79
N VAL A 77 -6.49 -2.43 -11.89
CA VAL A 77 -7.51 -1.78 -11.07
C VAL A 77 -8.08 -0.55 -11.77
N GLU A 78 -9.25 -0.69 -12.38
CA GLU A 78 -9.83 0.32 -13.30
C GLU A 78 -10.05 1.71 -12.69
N PHE A 79 -10.29 1.82 -11.38
CA PHE A 79 -10.50 3.12 -10.73
C PHE A 79 -9.20 3.83 -10.32
N LEU A 80 -8.05 3.19 -10.53
CA LEU A 80 -6.73 3.73 -10.22
C LEU A 80 -5.95 4.04 -11.50
N GLU A 81 -5.45 5.26 -11.57
CA GLU A 81 -4.42 5.68 -12.52
C GLU A 81 -3.06 5.46 -11.86
N VAL A 82 -2.24 4.56 -12.42
CA VAL A 82 -0.85 4.39 -11.99
C VAL A 82 -0.03 5.57 -12.51
N VAL A 83 0.63 6.29 -11.60
CA VAL A 83 1.46 7.47 -11.91
C VAL A 83 2.91 7.22 -11.50
N GLY A 84 3.85 7.50 -12.40
CA GLY A 84 5.29 7.25 -12.18
C GLY A 84 5.82 6.07 -12.99
N ILE A 85 7.12 5.79 -12.83
CA ILE A 85 7.91 4.76 -13.52
C ILE A 85 8.42 3.80 -12.46
#